data_AF-A0A9Q3AG93-F1
#
_entry.id   AF-A0A9Q3AG93-F1
#
_cell.length_a   1.000
_cell.length_b   1.000
_cell.length_c   1.000
_cell.angle_alpha   90.00
_cell.angle_beta   90.00
_cell.angle_gamma   90.00
#
_symmetry.space_group_name_H-M   'P 1'
#
loop_
_entity.id
_entity.type
_entity.pdbx_description
1 polymer ?
#
loop_
_entity_poly.entity_id
_entity_poly.type
_entity_poly.pdbx_seq_one_letter_code
_entity_poly.pdbx_strand_id
1 'polypeptide(L)' 'VPESKMPSYPWLVENTLDGKLTAKKMEVLRTLGTPYTDEDIAAARDAVKGKTEMDALVAYLQGLGTIIKSKR' A
#
# COMPACT_ATOMS: atom_id res chain seq x y z
N VAL A 1 -23.33 5.89 4.07
CA VAL A 1 -24.06 5.88 2.78
C VAL A 1 -25.08 4.75 2.83
N PRO A 2 -26.33 5.04 3.24
CA PRO A 2 -27.35 4.00 3.47
C PRO A 2 -27.71 3.19 2.22
N GLU A 3 -27.51 3.77 1.03
CA GLU A 3 -27.89 3.15 -0.26
C GLU A 3 -26.70 2.50 -0.99
N SER A 4 -25.53 2.41 -0.36
CA SER A 4 -24.34 1.85 -0.99
C SER A 4 -24.56 0.38 -1.40
N LYS A 5 -24.19 0.04 -2.63
CA LYS A 5 -24.12 -1.35 -3.13
C LYS A 5 -22.74 -1.97 -2.97
N MET A 6 -21.78 -1.22 -2.44
CA MET A 6 -20.45 -1.77 -2.16
C MET A 6 -20.54 -2.82 -1.05
N PRO A 7 -19.90 -3.99 -1.21
CA PRO A 7 -19.82 -4.98 -0.16
C PRO A 7 -19.16 -4.41 1.11
N SER A 8 -19.47 -5.01 2.25
CA SER A 8 -18.69 -4.79 3.47
C SER A 8 -17.40 -5.60 3.42
N TYR A 9 -16.27 -5.01 3.82
CA TYR A 9 -14.95 -5.64 3.84
C TYR A 9 -14.36 -5.69 5.27
N PRO A 10 -15.05 -6.31 6.26
CA PRO A 10 -14.63 -6.27 7.67
C PRO A 10 -13.28 -6.96 7.93
N TRP A 11 -12.95 -8.01 7.16
CA TRP A 11 -11.71 -8.77 7.29
C TRP A 11 -10.45 -7.90 7.11
N LEU A 12 -10.55 -6.75 6.44
CA LEU A 12 -9.42 -5.85 6.27
C LEU A 12 -8.90 -5.31 7.60
N VAL A 13 -9.74 -5.23 8.63
CA VAL A 13 -9.35 -4.81 9.99
C VAL A 13 -8.72 -5.97 10.76
N GLU A 14 -9.14 -7.20 10.48
CA GLU A 14 -8.69 -8.41 11.18
C GLU A 14 -7.33 -8.90 10.65
N ASN A 15 -7.13 -8.79 9.33
CA ASN A 15 -5.93 -9.26 8.66
C ASN A 15 -4.75 -8.31 8.89
N THR A 16 -3.64 -8.87 9.37
CA THR A 16 -2.39 -8.14 9.61
C THR A 16 -1.34 -8.50 8.57
N LEU A 17 -0.68 -7.49 8.01
CA LEU A 17 0.38 -7.65 7.03
C LEU A 17 1.69 -8.12 7.68
N ASP A 18 2.30 -9.14 7.09
CA ASP A 18 3.60 -9.68 7.52
C ASP A 18 4.81 -9.04 6.82
N GLY A 19 4.55 -8.33 5.70
CA GLY A 19 5.54 -7.64 4.89
C GLY A 19 6.51 -8.55 4.13
N LYS A 20 6.31 -9.87 4.10
CA LYS A 20 7.30 -10.82 3.54
C LYS A 20 7.58 -10.61 2.05
N LEU A 21 6.56 -10.21 1.29
CA LEU A 21 6.65 -10.04 -0.16
C LEU A 21 6.86 -8.58 -0.59
N THR A 22 6.87 -7.62 0.34
CA THR A 22 6.91 -6.19 0.00
C THR A 22 8.21 -5.82 -0.72
N ALA A 23 9.36 -6.23 -0.17
CA ALA A 23 10.66 -6.00 -0.79
C ALA A 23 10.74 -6.61 -2.20
N LYS A 24 10.33 -7.87 -2.34
CA LYS A 24 10.32 -8.57 -3.63
C LYS A 24 9.41 -7.91 -4.67
N LYS A 25 8.24 -7.40 -4.25
CA LYS A 25 7.34 -6.63 -5.14
C LYS A 25 8.01 -5.34 -5.61
N MET A 26 8.69 -4.62 -4.72
CA MET A 26 9.40 -3.39 -5.06
C MET A 26 10.58 -3.64 -5.99
N GLU A 27 11.33 -4.73 -5.79
CA GLU A 27 12.38 -5.16 -6.73
C GLU A 27 11.81 -5.42 -8.13
N VAL A 28 10.70 -6.15 -8.23
CA VAL A 28 10.04 -6.42 -9.53
C VAL A 28 9.53 -5.13 -10.15
N LEU A 29 8.88 -4.25 -9.39
CA LEU A 29 8.43 -2.95 -9.90
C LEU A 29 9.60 -2.07 -10.35
N ARG A 30 10.76 -2.19 -9.70
CA ARG A 30 12.01 -1.56 -10.16
C ARG A 30 12.47 -2.11 -11.50
N THR A 31 12.41 -3.42 -11.70
CA THR A 31 12.71 -4.02 -13.02
C THR A 31 11.73 -3.56 -14.12
N LEU A 32 10.50 -3.18 -13.73
CA LEU A 32 9.48 -2.64 -14.64
C LEU A 32 9.58 -1.11 -14.83
N GLY A 33 10.60 -0.46 -14.26
CA GLY A 33 10.90 0.97 -14.47
C GLY A 33 10.44 1.90 -13.35
N THR A 34 9.91 1.39 -12.23
CA THR A 34 9.60 2.23 -11.06
C THR A 34 10.90 2.60 -10.33
N PRO A 35 11.18 3.88 -10.03
CA PRO A 35 12.46 4.30 -9.49
C PRO A 35 12.59 4.07 -7.98
N TYR A 36 12.46 2.81 -7.52
CA TYR A 36 12.72 2.45 -6.12
C TYR A 36 14.21 2.44 -5.80
N THR A 37 14.58 3.02 -4.67
CA THR A 37 15.95 3.00 -4.14
C THR A 37 16.22 1.70 -3.38
N ASP A 38 17.50 1.41 -3.13
CA ASP A 38 17.87 0.24 -2.31
C ASP A 38 17.41 0.44 -0.85
N GLU A 39 17.41 1.68 -0.37
CA GLU A 39 16.90 2.07 0.94
C GLU A 39 15.40 1.80 1.06
N ASP A 40 14.62 2.14 0.03
CA ASP A 40 13.18 1.85 -0.01
C ASP A 40 12.91 0.34 0.12
N ILE A 41 13.67 -0.48 -0.62
CA ILE A 41 13.52 -1.93 -0.62
C ILE A 41 13.95 -2.53 0.72
N ALA A 42 15.04 -2.04 1.31
CA ALA A 42 15.54 -2.49 2.60
C ALA A 42 14.54 -2.19 3.74
N ALA A 43 13.91 -1.01 3.73
CA ALA A 43 12.92 -0.61 4.73
C ALA A 43 11.50 -1.20 4.48
N ALA A 44 11.25 -1.74 3.29
CA ALA A 44 9.92 -2.13 2.81
C ALA A 44 9.14 -3.05 3.75
N ARG A 45 9.82 -4.04 4.34
CA ARG A 45 9.19 -5.02 5.22
C ARG A 45 8.73 -4.36 6.52
N ASP A 46 9.62 -3.63 7.17
CA ASP A 46 9.35 -3.03 8.47
C ASP A 46 8.34 -1.87 8.37
N ALA A 47 8.29 -1.19 7.21
CA ALA A 47 7.31 -0.17 6.93
C ALA A 47 5.85 -0.68 6.97
N VAL A 48 5.61 -1.95 6.62
CA VAL A 48 4.24 -2.51 6.53
C VAL A 48 3.95 -3.58 7.58
N LYS A 49 4.97 -4.15 8.21
CA LYS A 49 4.80 -5.24 9.18
C LYS A 49 3.94 -4.78 10.35
N GLY A 50 2.91 -5.56 10.68
CA GLY A 50 2.02 -5.26 11.80
C GLY A 50 0.94 -4.22 11.50
N LYS A 51 0.88 -3.69 10.27
CA LYS A 51 -0.25 -2.87 9.80
C LYS A 51 -1.40 -3.77 9.38
N THR A 52 -2.63 -3.29 9.54
CA THR A 52 -3.80 -4.01 9.02
C THR A 52 -3.90 -3.84 7.51
N GLU A 53 -4.62 -4.74 6.83
CA GLU A 53 -4.93 -4.56 5.41
C GLU A 53 -5.76 -3.28 5.18
N MET A 54 -6.60 -2.89 6.15
CA MET A 54 -7.36 -1.65 6.14
C MET A 54 -6.43 -0.43 6.14
N ASP A 55 -5.41 -0.40 7.00
CA ASP A 55 -4.44 0.70 7.04
C ASP A 55 -3.74 0.87 5.70
N ALA A 56 -3.33 -0.24 5.07
CA ALA A 56 -2.69 -0.21 3.77
C ALA A 56 -3.63 0.27 2.66
N LEU A 57 -4.89 -0.17 2.68
CA LEU A 57 -5.89 0.26 1.69
C LEU A 57 -6.22 1.75 1.84
N VAL A 58 -6.40 2.22 3.08
CA VAL A 58 -6.62 3.65 3.37
C VAL A 58 -5.43 4.48 2.89
N ALA A 59 -4.20 4.06 3.20
CA ALA A 59 -2.98 4.75 2.74
C ALA A 59 -2.93 4.85 1.20
N TYR A 60 -3.23 3.75 0.50
CA TYR A 60 -3.30 3.74 -0.97
C TYR A 60 -4.36 4.73 -1.49
N LEU A 61 -5.57 4.69 -0.96
CA LEU A 61 -6.67 5.55 -1.41
C LEU A 61 -6.41 7.04 -1.15
N GLN A 62 -5.76 7.39 -0.02
CA GLN A 62 -5.35 8.76 0.27
C GLN A 62 -4.25 9.28 -0.67
N GLY A 63 -3.47 8.39 -1.29
CA GLY A 63 -2.46 8.75 -2.29
C GLY A 63 -3.04 9.02 -3.69
N LEU A 64 -4.23 8.49 -4.00
CA LEU A 64 -4.79 8.60 -5.35
C LEU A 64 -5.11 10.05 -5.73
N GLY A 65 -4.51 10.51 -6.84
CA GLY A 65 -4.77 11.83 -7.41
C GLY A 65 -4.08 13.01 -6.72
N THR A 66 -3.28 12.77 -5.67
CA THR A 66 -2.52 13.85 -4.98
C THR A 66 -1.30 14.30 -5.78
N ILE A 67 -0.63 13.38 -6.46
CA ILE A 67 0.58 13.62 -7.27
C ILE A 67 0.34 14.67 -8.37
N ILE A 68 -0.86 14.73 -8.95
CA ILE A 68 -1.22 15.72 -9.98
C ILE A 68 -1.50 17.09 -9.35
N LYS A 69 -2.14 17.11 -8.17
CA LYS A 69 -2.50 18.34 -7.47
C LYS A 69 -1.29 19.03 -6.84
N SER A 70 -0.29 18.28 -6.40
CA SER A 70 0.94 18.82 -5.79
C SER A 70 1.96 19.36 -6.80
N LYS A 71 1.80 19.04 -8.09
CA LYS A 71 2.69 19.48 -9.18
C LYS A 71 2.21 20.77 -9.88
N ARG A 72 1.17 21.43 -9.35
CA ARG A 72 0.59 22.65 -9.93
C ARG A 72 1.15 23.91 -9.29
#